data_AF-A0A918SY88-F1
#
_entry.id   AF-A0A918SY88-F1
#
_cell.length_a   1.000
_cell.length_b   1.000
_cell.length_c   1.000
_cell.angle_alpha   90.00
_cell.angle_beta   90.00
_cell.angle_gamma   90.00
#
_symmetry.space_group_name_H-M   'P 1'
#
loop_
_entity.id
_entity.type
_entity.pdbx_description
1 polymer ?
#
loop_
_entity_poly.entity_id
_entity_poly.type
_entity_poly.pdbx_seq_one_letter_code
_entity_poly.pdbx_strand_id
1 'polypeptide(L)' 'MDINDPQDVGAAFWAQVQGFTPVEGPAAPDTPLGRLQAFSAVHGSEKLTVEHVRAAIEGLPLPPPAGA' A
#
# COMPACT_ATOMS: atom_id res chain seq x y z
N MET A 1 11.66 9.04 8.72
CA MET A 1 11.06 10.34 8.38
C MET A 1 12.16 11.38 8.27
N ASP A 2 12.31 11.97 7.09
CA ASP A 2 13.20 13.10 6.82
C ASP A 2 12.39 14.40 6.78
N ILE A 3 12.66 15.31 7.71
CA ILE A 3 11.95 16.60 7.80
C ILE A 3 12.32 17.57 6.66
N ASN A 4 13.33 17.24 5.86
CA ASN A 4 13.70 18.02 4.68
C ASN A 4 13.05 17.49 3.40
N ASP A 5 12.39 16.32 3.44
CA ASP A 5 11.60 15.81 2.31
C ASP A 5 10.17 16.38 2.37
N PRO A 6 9.74 17.15 1.35
CA PRO A 6 8.39 17.70 1.29
C PRO A 6 7.28 16.63 1.36
N GLN A 7 7.53 15.40 0.90
CA GLN A 7 6.56 14.30 0.96
C GLN A 7 6.36 13.80 2.38
N ASP A 8 7.45 13.62 3.13
CA ASP A 8 7.39 13.20 4.54
C ASP A 8 6.70 14.25 5.41
N VAL A 9 7.00 15.53 5.18
CA VAL A 9 6.32 16.66 5.85
C VAL A 9 4.83 16.70 5.52
N GLY A 10 4.49 16.53 4.23
CA GLY A 10 3.11 16.49 3.78
C GLY A 10 2.32 15.32 4.37
N ALA A 11 2.92 14.13 4.41
CA ALA A 11 2.33 12.94 5.01
C ALA A 11 2.11 13.11 6.51
N ALA A 12 3.08 13.66 7.24
CA ALA A 12 2.97 13.94 8.67
C ALA A 12 1.85 14.95 8.97
N PHE A 13 1.75 16.03 8.18
CA PHE A 13 0.67 17.01 8.29
C PHE A 13 -0.71 16.37 8.08
N TRP A 14 -0.88 15.59 7.00
CA TRP A 14 -2.15 14.93 6.72
C TRP A 14 -2.53 13.90 7.78
N ALA A 15 -1.56 13.15 8.29
CA ALA A 15 -1.79 12.20 9.38
C ALA A 15 -2.28 12.91 10.65
N GLN A 16 -1.67 14.05 11.01
CA GLN A 16 -2.14 14.90 12.12
C GLN A 16 -3.57 15.41 11.91
N VAL A 17 -3.89 15.90 10.70
CA VAL A 17 -5.23 16.45 10.37
C VAL A 17 -6.31 15.37 10.39
N GLN A 18 -6.01 14.16 9.91
CA GLN A 18 -6.97 13.07 9.79
C GLN A 18 -6.99 12.12 11.00
N GLY A 19 -6.10 12.32 11.98
CA GLY A 19 -6.00 11.45 13.16
C GLY A 19 -5.36 10.09 12.89
N PHE A 20 -4.53 9.99 11.84
CA PHE A 20 -3.77 8.79 11.53
C PHE A 20 -2.33 8.88 12.07
N THR A 21 -1.66 7.73 12.17
CA THR A 21 -0.24 7.66 12.51
C THR A 21 0.49 7.03 11.33
N PRO A 22 1.48 7.71 10.72
CA PRO A 22 2.34 7.09 9.71
C PRO A 22 3.13 5.95 10.36
N VAL A 23 3.13 4.78 9.73
CA VAL A 23 3.91 3.63 10.17
C VAL A 23 5.05 3.42 9.19
N GLU A 24 6.27 3.30 9.71
CA GLU A 24 7.41 2.88 8.91
C GLU A 24 7.52 1.36 8.86
N GLY A 25 7.86 0.83 7.69
CA GLY A 25 7.99 -0.62 7.46
C GLY A 25 6.81 -1.23 6.69
N PRO A 26 6.74 -2.57 6.62
CA PRO A 26 5.70 -3.27 5.88
C PRO A 26 4.32 -3.03 6.52
N ALA A 27 3.31 -2.88 5.67
CA ALA A 27 1.93 -2.76 6.12
C ALA A 27 1.44 -4.09 6.72
N ALA A 28 0.51 -4.01 7.67
CA ALA A 28 -0.04 -5.21 8.30
C ALA A 28 -0.73 -6.12 7.24
N PRO A 29 -0.55 -7.46 7.28
CA PRO A 29 -0.95 -8.35 6.18
C PRO A 29 -2.45 -8.38 5.87
N ASP A 30 -3.27 -8.04 6.85
CA ASP A 30 -4.73 -7.98 6.76
C ASP A 30 -5.25 -6.68 6.10
N THR A 31 -4.42 -5.64 6.07
CA THR A 31 -4.74 -4.38 5.39
C THR A 31 -4.69 -4.54 3.87
N PRO A 32 -5.45 -3.73 3.10
CA PRO A 32 -5.37 -3.71 1.65
C PRO A 32 -3.93 -3.55 1.12
N LEU A 33 -3.15 -2.64 1.71
CA LEU A 33 -1.77 -2.41 1.31
C LEU A 33 -0.86 -3.59 1.65
N GLY A 34 -1.01 -4.21 2.82
CA GLY A 34 -0.24 -5.40 3.21
C GLY A 34 -0.51 -6.58 2.28
N ARG A 35 -1.76 -6.77 1.84
CA ARG A 35 -2.10 -7.80 0.84
C ARG A 35 -1.41 -7.55 -0.51
N LEU A 36 -1.37 -6.30 -0.97
CA LEU A 36 -0.67 -5.94 -2.21
C LEU A 36 0.85 -6.12 -2.08
N GLN A 37 1.44 -5.73 -0.94
CA GLN A 37 2.86 -5.95 -0.67
C GLN A 37 3.22 -7.44 -0.66
N ALA A 38 2.38 -8.28 -0.04
CA ALA A 38 2.56 -9.74 -0.04
C ALA A 38 2.48 -10.33 -1.46
N PHE A 39 1.52 -9.86 -2.27
CA PHE A 39 1.41 -10.27 -3.67
C PHE A 39 2.65 -9.89 -4.48
N SER A 40 3.12 -8.64 -4.35
CA SER A 40 4.32 -8.18 -5.05
C SER A 40 5.60 -8.89 -4.61
N ALA A 41 5.69 -9.29 -3.34
CA ALA A 41 6.84 -10.06 -2.86
C ALA A 41 6.95 -11.44 -3.54
N VAL A 42 5.83 -12.01 -3.98
CA VAL A 42 5.78 -13.32 -4.64
C VAL A 42 5.87 -13.21 -6.16
N HIS A 43 5.17 -12.24 -6.74
CA HIS A 43 4.98 -12.16 -8.20
C HIS A 43 5.75 -11.02 -8.88
N GLY A 44 6.35 -10.12 -8.11
CA GLY A 44 6.91 -8.86 -8.61
C GLY A 44 5.88 -7.72 -8.63
N SER A 45 6.33 -6.49 -8.36
CA SER A 45 5.45 -5.31 -8.36
C SER A 45 4.92 -4.96 -9.76
N GLU A 46 5.64 -5.33 -10.81
CA GLU A 46 5.26 -5.15 -12.21
C GLU A 46 4.03 -5.97 -12.63
N LYS A 47 3.64 -6.95 -11.80
CA LYS A 47 2.44 -7.76 -11.99
C LYS A 47 1.20 -7.18 -11.33
N LEU A 48 1.36 -6.12 -10.52
CA LEU A 48 0.23 -5.38 -9.97
C LEU A 48 -0.45 -4.55 -11.05
N THR A 49 -1.78 -4.60 -11.04
CA THR A 49 -2.62 -3.79 -11.91
C THR A 49 -3.64 -3.01 -11.08
N VAL A 50 -4.37 -2.11 -11.74
CA VAL A 50 -5.45 -1.33 -11.10
C VAL A 50 -6.53 -2.26 -10.51
N GLU A 51 -6.78 -3.40 -11.13
CA GLU A 51 -7.72 -4.41 -10.64
C GLU A 51 -7.27 -5.04 -9.32
N HIS A 52 -5.97 -5.22 -9.11
CA HIS A 52 -5.44 -5.69 -7.82
C HIS A 52 -5.69 -4.67 -6.73
N VAL A 53 -5.40 -3.39 -7.02
CA VAL A 53 -5.64 -2.29 -6.08
C VAL A 53 -7.12 -2.19 -5.73
N ARG A 54 -7.99 -2.27 -6.74
CA ARG A 54 -9.44 -2.26 -6.55
C ARG A 54 -9.91 -3.43 -5.70
N ALA A 55 -9.49 -4.66 -6.01
CA ALA A 55 -9.84 -5.84 -5.24
C ALA A 55 -9.38 -5.74 -3.78
N ALA A 56 -8.17 -5.21 -3.53
CA ALA A 56 -7.66 -5.00 -2.17
C ALA A 56 -8.54 -4.02 -1.38
N ILE A 57 -8.94 -2.89 -1.99
CA ILE A 57 -9.81 -1.88 -1.39
C ILE A 57 -11.20 -2.45 -1.11
N GLU A 58 -11.77 -3.20 -2.06
CA GLU A 58 -13.11 -3.81 -1.95
C GLU A 58 -13.13 -5.03 -1.00
N GLY A 59 -11.98 -5.45 -0.47
CA GLY A 59 -11.89 -6.63 0.39
C GLY A 59 -12.03 -7.97 -0.37
N LEU A 60 -11.91 -7.94 -1.68
CA LEU A 60 -12.03 -9.11 -2.56
C LEU A 60 -10.69 -9.85 -2.68
N PRO A 61 -10.72 -11.14 -3.09
CA PRO A 61 -9.53 -11.86 -3.47
C PRO A 61 -8.78 -11.14 -4.59
N LEU A 62 -7.44 -11.11 -4.49
CA LEU A 62 -6.61 -10.52 -5.55
C LEU A 62 -6.70 -11.38 -6.82
N PRO A 63 -6.83 -10.77 -7.99
CA PRO A 63 -6.81 -11.51 -9.26
C PRO A 63 -5.43 -12.15 -9.51
N PRO A 64 -5.32 -13.07 -10.49
CA PRO A 64 -4.04 -13.63 -10.89
C PRO A 64 -3.06 -12.55 -11.40
N PRO A 65 -1.74 -12.80 -11.32
CA PRO A 65 -0.74 -11.86 -11.82
C PRO A 65 -0.89 -11.61 -13.32
N ALA A 66 -0.63 -10.38 -13.73
CA ALA A 66 -0.76 -9.97 -15.11
C ALA A 66 0.15 -10.78 -16.04
N GLY A 67 -0.44 -11.40 -17.07
CA GLY A 67 0.29 -12.20 -18.05
C GLY A 67 0.79 -13.55 -17.53
N ALA A 68 0.07 -14.15 -16.57
CA ALA A 68 0.16 -15.57 -16.23
C ALA A 68 -0.52 -16.46 -17.28
#